data_AF-A0A8B6XZ91-F1
#
_entry.id   AF-A0A8B6XZ91-F1
#
_cell.length_a   1.000
_cell.length_b   1.000
_cell.length_c   1.000
_cell.angle_alpha   90.00
_cell.angle_beta   90.00
_cell.angle_gamma   90.00
#
_symmetry.space_group_name_H-M   'P 1'
#
loop_
_entity.id
_entity.type
_entity.pdbx_description
1 polymer ?
#
loop_
_entity_poly.entity_id
_entity_poly.type
_entity_poly.pdbx_seq_one_letter_code
_entity_poly.pdbx_strand_id
1 'polypeptide(L)'
;MHSKGLKNFVFSSIKRRELPEVLDAASKEVDFCMMVDEKFPSLEEQLKINASPSFSGMNDYDYPECVKQKLISVKRTPLPEELISQFTNMQCNCVMGIFPEISRAWLAIDSDIYFWVYEDGSDVAYFDGIKEVILAVNLINPKAGMFQEHIKYLLCVTTPLNIYLLGVSFTEKTGTFGPDDFGSIQLHPEPLFQVPSDNVYMTSITGTSNGRIFLAGRDSCLYELVYQVLKLFTIPNHIYFYSKTLMNFKVASFGINDTLQTLWN
;
A
#
# COMPACT_ATOMS: atom_id res chain seq x y z
N MET A 1 63.66 -35.32 -6.32
CA MET A 1 62.70 -34.54 -7.13
C MET A 1 61.35 -34.57 -6.40
N HIS A 2 61.15 -33.85 -5.28
CA HIS A 2 60.93 -32.41 -5.11
C HIS A 2 59.78 -31.85 -5.98
N SER A 3 58.56 -31.85 -5.43
CA SER A 3 57.61 -30.72 -5.44
C SER A 3 56.24 -31.16 -4.89
N LYS A 4 56.10 -31.13 -3.56
CA LYS A 4 54.81 -31.06 -2.85
C LYS A 4 54.98 -30.04 -1.73
N GLY A 5 54.62 -28.78 -1.99
CA GLY A 5 54.77 -27.74 -0.98
C GLY A 5 54.64 -26.34 -1.56
N LEU A 6 53.45 -25.97 -2.01
CA LEU A 6 53.17 -24.58 -2.43
C LEU A 6 51.73 -24.12 -2.18
N LYS A 7 50.96 -24.82 -1.33
CA LYS A 7 49.57 -24.42 -1.00
C LYS A 7 49.31 -24.02 0.46
N ASN A 8 50.31 -24.06 1.34
CA ASN A 8 50.09 -23.84 2.78
C ASN A 8 50.79 -22.60 3.37
N PHE A 9 51.25 -21.64 2.55
CA PHE A 9 52.10 -20.54 3.04
C PHE A 9 51.53 -19.13 2.94
N VAL A 10 50.28 -18.94 2.51
CA VAL A 10 49.68 -17.59 2.42
C VAL A 10 48.67 -17.31 3.55
N PHE A 11 48.24 -18.31 4.32
CA PHE A 11 47.22 -18.14 5.37
C PHE A 11 47.72 -18.29 6.82
N SER A 12 49.02 -18.51 7.09
CA SER A 12 49.49 -18.92 8.43
C SER A 12 50.20 -17.86 9.28
N SER A 13 50.24 -16.58 8.89
CA SER A 13 50.99 -15.55 9.66
C SER A 13 50.29 -14.20 9.83
N ILE A 14 48.97 -14.16 9.98
CA ILE A 14 48.38 -13.03 10.73
C ILE A 14 48.63 -13.34 12.21
N LYS A 15 49.64 -12.70 12.80
CA LYS A 15 49.96 -12.83 14.22
C LYS A 15 48.69 -12.57 15.04
N ARG A 16 48.30 -13.54 15.89
CA ARG A 16 47.18 -13.43 16.84
C ARG A 16 47.20 -12.20 17.76
N ARG A 17 48.30 -11.42 17.79
CA ARG A 17 48.47 -10.19 18.56
C ARG A 17 48.07 -8.91 17.82
N GLU A 18 48.01 -8.93 16.49
CA GLU A 18 47.65 -7.76 15.65
C GLU A 18 46.16 -7.78 15.25
N LEU A 19 45.47 -8.91 15.47
CA LEU A 19 44.03 -9.04 15.20
C LEU A 19 43.16 -7.94 15.86
N PRO A 20 43.34 -7.57 17.14
CA PRO A 20 42.49 -6.57 17.78
C PRO A 20 42.64 -5.18 17.17
N GLU A 21 43.84 -4.82 16.75
CA GLU A 21 44.15 -3.51 16.17
C GLU A 21 43.64 -3.40 14.73
N VAL A 22 43.75 -4.48 13.95
CA VAL A 22 43.17 -4.57 12.61
C VAL A 22 41.63 -4.52 12.66
N LEU A 23 41.02 -5.15 13.68
CA LEU A 23 39.56 -5.11 13.88
C LEU A 23 39.08 -3.72 14.32
N ASP A 24 39.81 -3.04 15.20
CA ASP A 24 39.50 -1.67 15.63
C ASP A 24 39.66 -0.68 14.47
N ALA A 25 40.69 -0.83 13.65
CA ALA A 25 40.87 -0.05 12.42
C ALA A 25 39.72 -0.28 11.42
N ALA A 26 39.30 -1.53 11.23
CA ALA A 26 38.17 -1.86 10.36
C ALA A 26 36.85 -1.31 10.90
N SER A 27 36.62 -1.36 12.23
CA SER A 27 35.44 -0.76 12.85
C SER A 27 35.39 0.74 12.61
N LYS A 28 36.51 1.45 12.82
CA LYS A 28 36.60 2.89 12.56
C LYS A 28 36.33 3.25 11.10
N GLU A 29 36.77 2.41 10.16
CA GLU A 29 36.50 2.62 8.74
C GLU A 29 35.01 2.42 8.42
N VAL A 30 34.37 1.40 8.99
CA VAL A 30 32.92 1.19 8.83
C VAL A 30 32.13 2.34 9.45
N ASP A 31 32.50 2.78 10.66
CA ASP A 31 31.86 3.91 11.34
C ASP A 31 32.02 5.21 10.53
N PHE A 32 33.18 5.41 9.91
CA PHE A 32 33.43 6.54 9.02
C PHE A 32 32.54 6.47 7.76
N CYS A 33 32.45 5.32 7.10
CA CYS A 33 31.56 5.13 5.95
C CYS A 33 30.09 5.36 6.33
N MET A 34 29.62 4.85 7.47
CA MET A 34 28.27 5.11 7.98
C MET A 34 28.04 6.60 8.25
N MET A 35 29.01 7.30 8.83
CA MET A 35 28.92 8.74 9.06
C MET A 35 28.84 9.53 7.74
N VAL A 36 29.55 9.08 6.71
CA VAL A 36 29.51 9.70 5.36
C VAL A 36 28.15 9.44 4.71
N ASP A 37 27.62 8.22 4.80
CA ASP A 37 26.31 7.85 4.26
C ASP A 37 25.16 8.57 4.98
N GLU A 38 25.25 8.76 6.30
CA GLU A 38 24.25 9.51 7.07
C GLU A 38 24.23 11.01 6.69
N LYS A 39 25.38 11.55 6.29
CA LYS A 39 25.51 12.94 5.82
C LYS A 39 25.17 13.12 4.34
N PHE A 40 24.60 12.09 3.70
CA PHE A 40 24.16 12.22 2.32
C PHE A 40 23.11 13.36 2.23
N PRO A 41 23.28 14.32 1.30
CA PRO A 41 22.44 15.51 1.25
C PRO A 41 20.99 15.13 1.03
N SER A 42 20.09 15.87 1.68
CA SER A 42 18.65 15.62 1.57
C SER A 42 18.17 15.83 0.14
N LEU A 43 17.04 15.20 -0.22
CA LEU A 43 16.47 15.35 -1.56
C LEU A 43 16.20 16.82 -1.89
N GLU A 44 15.79 17.64 -0.92
CA GLU A 44 15.56 19.08 -1.09
C GLU A 44 16.86 19.82 -1.50
N GLU A 45 17.96 19.56 -0.81
CA GLU A 45 19.28 20.15 -1.10
C GLU A 45 19.82 19.71 -2.47
N GLN A 46 19.52 18.47 -2.87
CA GLN A 46 19.90 17.92 -4.17
C GLN A 46 19.11 18.55 -5.31
N LEU A 47 17.80 18.72 -5.11
CA LEU A 47 16.89 19.22 -6.12
C LEU A 47 17.12 20.70 -6.44
N LYS A 48 17.73 21.48 -5.52
CA LYS A 48 18.05 22.92 -5.70
C LYS A 48 16.89 23.70 -6.34
N ILE A 49 15.65 23.34 -5.99
CA ILE A 49 14.47 23.93 -6.60
C ILE A 49 14.34 25.35 -6.10
N ASN A 50 14.62 26.31 -6.98
CA ASN A 50 14.17 27.69 -6.79
C ASN A 50 12.64 27.67 -6.85
N ALA A 51 11.96 28.37 -5.93
CA ALA A 51 10.50 28.35 -5.66
C ALA A 51 9.54 28.71 -6.82
N SER A 52 10.02 28.69 -8.06
CA SER A 52 9.24 28.73 -9.30
C SER A 52 8.71 27.33 -9.64
N PRO A 53 7.44 27.19 -10.04
CA PRO A 53 6.89 25.90 -10.45
C PRO A 53 7.69 25.35 -11.63
N SER A 54 8.37 24.22 -11.44
CA SER A 54 9.01 23.48 -12.52
C SER A 54 7.94 22.71 -13.27
N PHE A 55 7.65 23.12 -14.51
CA PHE A 55 6.88 22.30 -15.45
C PHE A 55 7.83 21.27 -16.04
N SER A 56 7.67 20.00 -15.67
CA SER A 56 8.43 18.91 -16.30
C SER A 56 7.89 18.61 -17.70
N GLY A 57 8.77 18.41 -18.69
CA GLY A 57 8.37 17.91 -20.01
C GLY A 57 8.15 18.98 -21.08
N MET A 58 8.55 20.23 -20.85
CA MET A 58 8.54 21.27 -21.89
C MET A 58 9.91 21.45 -22.57
N ASN A 59 11.02 21.15 -21.88
CA ASN A 59 12.36 21.18 -22.46
C ASN A 59 13.15 19.91 -22.13
N ASP A 60 13.94 19.43 -23.08
CA ASP A 60 14.87 18.30 -22.90
C ASP A 60 15.92 18.57 -21.79
N TYR A 61 16.15 19.84 -21.44
CA TYR A 61 17.01 20.28 -20.34
C TYR A 61 16.42 20.05 -18.94
N ASP A 62 15.12 19.78 -18.82
CA ASP A 62 14.46 19.47 -17.54
C ASP A 62 14.81 18.06 -17.05
N TYR A 63 15.41 17.23 -17.93
CA TYR A 63 15.90 15.89 -17.63
C TYR A 63 17.41 15.84 -17.88
N PRO A 64 18.25 16.35 -16.96
CA PRO A 64 19.69 16.23 -17.08
C PRO A 64 20.08 14.75 -17.32
N GLU A 65 21.02 14.51 -18.23
CA GLU A 65 21.49 13.16 -18.62
C GLU A 65 22.02 12.28 -17.45
N CYS A 66 22.00 12.78 -16.21
CA CYS A 66 22.38 12.03 -15.01
C CYS A 66 21.42 10.88 -14.68
N VAL A 67 20.19 10.87 -15.22
CA VAL A 67 19.23 9.76 -15.02
C VAL A 67 19.28 8.78 -16.19
N LYS A 68 20.46 8.19 -16.46
CA LYS A 68 20.58 7.01 -17.36
C LYS A 68 20.13 5.71 -16.68
N GLN A 69 19.47 5.77 -15.52
CA GLN A 69 18.77 4.63 -14.95
C GLN A 69 17.44 4.46 -15.70
N LYS A 70 17.53 3.85 -16.88
CA LYS A 70 16.35 3.46 -17.64
C LYS A 70 15.62 2.39 -16.84
N LEU A 71 14.42 2.69 -16.36
CA LEU A 71 13.53 1.67 -15.82
C LEU A 71 13.35 0.59 -16.89
N ILE A 72 13.68 -0.65 -16.56
CA ILE A 72 13.54 -1.79 -17.45
C ILE A 72 12.28 -2.54 -17.03
N SER A 73 11.37 -2.76 -17.98
CA SER A 73 10.21 -3.63 -17.76
C SER A 73 10.71 -5.07 -17.58
N VAL A 74 10.78 -5.54 -16.34
CA VAL A 74 11.28 -6.89 -16.02
C VAL A 74 10.24 -7.98 -16.30
N LYS A 75 8.98 -7.74 -15.91
CA LYS A 75 7.88 -8.70 -16.03
C LYS A 75 6.59 -7.99 -16.43
N ARG A 76 5.77 -8.66 -17.25
CA ARG A 76 4.41 -8.26 -17.56
C ARG A 76 3.50 -9.45 -17.31
N THR A 77 2.54 -9.28 -16.42
CA THR A 77 1.55 -10.31 -16.10
C THR A 77 0.22 -9.86 -16.70
N PRO A 78 -0.39 -10.64 -17.62
CA PRO A 78 -1.69 -10.29 -18.18
C PRO A 78 -2.78 -10.41 -17.12
N LEU A 79 -3.95 -9.83 -17.41
CA LEU A 79 -5.13 -10.06 -16.58
C LEU A 79 -5.52 -11.56 -16.65
N PRO A 80 -5.92 -12.19 -15.53
CA PRO A 80 -6.42 -13.56 -15.53
C PRO A 80 -7.56 -13.75 -16.55
N GLU A 81 -7.54 -14.87 -17.28
CA GLU A 81 -8.50 -15.17 -18.35
C GLU A 81 -9.93 -15.24 -17.81
N GLU A 82 -10.09 -15.71 -16.57
CA GLU A 82 -11.36 -15.76 -15.85
C GLU A 82 -12.02 -14.38 -15.77
N LEU A 83 -11.23 -13.32 -15.59
CA LEU A 83 -11.73 -11.95 -15.49
C LEU A 83 -12.05 -11.33 -16.85
N ILE A 84 -11.35 -11.71 -17.92
CA ILE A 84 -11.61 -11.22 -19.28
C ILE A 84 -13.05 -11.55 -19.69
N SER A 85 -13.54 -12.73 -19.31
CA SER A 85 -14.92 -13.14 -19.57
C SER A 85 -15.96 -12.20 -18.93
N GLN A 86 -15.65 -11.65 -17.76
CA GLN A 86 -16.57 -10.80 -16.98
C GLN A 86 -16.77 -9.42 -17.58
N PHE A 87 -15.78 -8.90 -18.33
CA PHE A 87 -15.94 -7.64 -19.06
C PHE A 87 -17.06 -7.68 -20.10
N THR A 88 -17.40 -8.87 -20.62
CA THR A 88 -18.51 -9.02 -21.59
C THR A 88 -19.87 -8.74 -20.95
N ASN A 89 -20.00 -8.96 -19.64
CA ASN A 89 -21.25 -8.81 -18.89
C ASN A 89 -21.38 -7.44 -18.21
N MET A 90 -20.33 -6.61 -18.27
CA MET A 90 -20.28 -5.29 -17.67
C MET A 90 -21.41 -4.39 -18.19
N GLN A 91 -22.13 -3.77 -17.26
CA GLN A 91 -23.26 -2.90 -17.57
C GLN A 91 -22.85 -1.43 -17.55
N CYS A 92 -22.19 -0.95 -16.49
CA CYS A 92 -22.12 0.48 -16.22
C CYS A 92 -20.78 1.00 -15.68
N ASN A 93 -20.11 0.28 -14.77
CA ASN A 93 -18.89 0.78 -14.13
C ASN A 93 -17.78 -0.27 -14.00
N CYS A 94 -16.54 0.22 -14.08
CA CYS A 94 -15.34 -0.59 -13.89
C CYS A 94 -14.26 0.24 -13.20
N VAL A 95 -13.78 -0.24 -12.07
CA VAL A 95 -12.65 0.36 -11.35
C VAL A 95 -11.68 -0.73 -10.95
N MET A 96 -10.38 -0.41 -10.94
CA MET A 96 -9.33 -1.38 -10.65
C MET A 96 -8.17 -0.71 -9.95
N GLY A 97 -7.34 -1.52 -9.30
CA GLY A 97 -6.13 -1.04 -8.64
C GLY A 97 -5.27 -2.17 -8.10
N ILE A 98 -4.27 -1.78 -7.32
CA ILE A 98 -3.36 -2.71 -6.66
C ILE A 98 -3.29 -2.39 -5.16
N PHE A 99 -3.12 -3.43 -4.36
CA PHE A 99 -2.82 -3.38 -2.94
C PHE A 99 -1.46 -4.06 -2.71
N PRO A 100 -0.35 -3.31 -2.85
CA PRO A 100 0.99 -3.84 -2.64
C PRO A 100 1.20 -4.42 -1.25
N GLU A 101 0.48 -3.90 -0.25
CA GLU A 101 0.53 -4.32 1.15
C GLU A 101 0.12 -5.78 1.35
N ILE A 102 -0.63 -6.35 0.39
CA ILE A 102 -1.11 -7.74 0.42
C ILE A 102 -0.74 -8.50 -0.85
N SER A 103 0.12 -7.92 -1.70
CA SER A 103 0.53 -8.47 -3.00
C SER A 103 -0.65 -8.88 -3.90
N ARG A 104 -1.75 -8.11 -3.87
CA ARG A 104 -2.97 -8.39 -4.67
C ARG A 104 -3.32 -7.22 -5.57
N ALA A 105 -3.78 -7.53 -6.78
CA ALA A 105 -4.55 -6.60 -7.59
C ALA A 105 -6.04 -6.85 -7.37
N TRP A 106 -6.84 -5.83 -7.65
CA TRP A 106 -8.28 -5.90 -7.52
C TRP A 106 -8.98 -5.24 -8.71
N LEU A 107 -10.19 -5.72 -8.98
CA LEU A 107 -11.06 -5.26 -10.06
C LEU A 107 -12.49 -5.29 -9.54
N ALA A 108 -13.21 -4.19 -9.68
CA ALA A 108 -14.65 -4.16 -9.46
C ALA A 108 -15.37 -3.87 -10.77
N ILE A 109 -16.32 -4.74 -11.13
CA ILE A 109 -17.20 -4.59 -12.28
C ILE A 109 -18.62 -4.48 -11.73
N ASP A 110 -19.25 -3.33 -11.93
CA ASP A 110 -20.56 -3.02 -11.35
C ASP A 110 -20.60 -3.27 -9.83
N SER A 111 -21.19 -4.36 -9.35
CA SER A 111 -21.29 -4.73 -7.93
C SER A 111 -20.25 -5.75 -7.46
N ASP A 112 -19.55 -6.39 -8.38
CA ASP A 112 -18.76 -7.59 -8.11
C ASP A 112 -17.28 -7.22 -7.97
N ILE A 113 -16.60 -7.79 -6.97
CA ILE A 113 -15.18 -7.53 -6.71
C ILE A 113 -14.37 -8.81 -6.89
N TYR A 114 -13.26 -8.67 -7.60
CA TYR A 114 -12.29 -9.72 -7.83
C TYR A 114 -10.93 -9.32 -7.26
N PHE A 115 -10.19 -10.29 -6.74
CA PHE A 115 -8.82 -10.15 -6.27
C PHE A 115 -7.95 -11.23 -6.89
N TRP A 116 -6.68 -10.94 -7.14
CA TRP A 116 -5.71 -11.96 -7.59
C TRP A 116 -4.29 -11.54 -7.22
N VAL A 117 -3.37 -12.49 -7.18
CA VAL A 117 -1.95 -12.21 -7.00
C VAL A 117 -1.44 -11.53 -8.27
N TYR A 118 -1.04 -10.26 -8.19
CA TYR A 118 -0.61 -9.52 -9.39
C TYR A 118 0.73 -10.01 -9.94
N GLU A 119 1.50 -10.77 -9.16
CA GLU A 119 2.78 -11.29 -9.62
C GLU A 119 2.59 -12.31 -10.74
N ASP A 120 1.69 -13.28 -10.59
CA ASP A 120 1.52 -14.40 -11.51
C ASP A 120 0.09 -14.57 -12.05
N GLY A 121 -0.88 -13.82 -11.55
CA GLY A 121 -2.29 -13.93 -11.96
C GLY A 121 -3.06 -15.02 -11.21
N SER A 122 -2.46 -15.66 -10.20
CA SER A 122 -3.07 -16.79 -9.46
C SER A 122 -4.00 -16.34 -8.33
N ASP A 123 -4.62 -17.31 -7.65
CA ASP A 123 -5.46 -17.11 -6.44
C ASP A 123 -6.57 -16.08 -6.67
N VAL A 124 -7.32 -16.26 -7.75
CA VAL A 124 -8.47 -15.42 -8.07
C VAL A 124 -9.58 -15.64 -7.04
N ALA A 125 -9.90 -14.61 -6.27
CA ALA A 125 -11.00 -14.57 -5.31
C ALA A 125 -12.12 -13.67 -5.83
N TYR A 126 -13.36 -14.01 -5.48
CA TYR A 126 -14.58 -13.33 -5.91
C TYR A 126 -15.44 -12.95 -4.71
N PHE A 127 -16.09 -11.78 -4.78
CA PHE A 127 -17.00 -11.29 -3.76
C PHE A 127 -18.18 -10.54 -4.39
N ASP A 128 -19.39 -10.93 -3.99
CA ASP A 128 -20.68 -10.43 -4.46
C ASP A 128 -21.62 -9.99 -3.33
N GLY A 129 -21.05 -9.66 -2.16
CA GLY A 129 -21.83 -9.22 -1.01
C GLY A 129 -22.42 -7.80 -1.16
N ILE A 130 -21.97 -7.02 -2.15
CA ILE A 130 -22.52 -5.69 -2.45
C ILE A 130 -23.55 -5.82 -3.57
N LYS A 131 -24.69 -5.13 -3.44
CA LYS A 131 -25.77 -5.19 -4.43
C LYS A 131 -25.79 -3.98 -5.36
N GLU A 132 -25.23 -2.87 -4.93
CA GLU A 132 -25.17 -1.65 -5.73
C GLU A 132 -23.85 -1.54 -6.50
N VAL A 133 -23.83 -0.67 -7.51
CA VAL A 133 -22.62 -0.36 -8.26
C VAL A 133 -21.57 0.26 -7.35
N ILE A 134 -20.36 -0.29 -7.41
CA ILE A 134 -19.18 0.15 -6.69
C ILE A 134 -18.57 1.36 -7.39
N LEU A 135 -18.26 2.40 -6.61
CA LEU A 135 -17.67 3.65 -7.10
C LEU A 135 -16.18 3.75 -6.78
N ALA A 136 -15.79 3.39 -5.54
CA ALA A 136 -14.40 3.37 -5.11
C ALA A 136 -14.16 2.26 -4.09
N VAL A 137 -12.93 1.75 -4.06
CA VAL A 137 -12.47 0.71 -3.15
C VAL A 137 -11.09 1.09 -2.63
N ASN A 138 -10.85 0.90 -1.33
CA ASN A 138 -9.50 1.01 -0.77
C ASN A 138 -9.31 0.05 0.42
N LEU A 139 -8.07 -0.43 0.58
CA LEU A 139 -7.62 -1.27 1.68
C LEU A 139 -7.10 -0.38 2.82
N ILE A 140 -7.59 -0.62 4.04
CA ILE A 140 -7.35 0.24 5.19
C ILE A 140 -6.81 -0.60 6.35
N ASN A 141 -5.84 -0.06 7.08
CA ASN A 141 -5.41 -0.61 8.36
C ASN A 141 -6.51 -0.46 9.42
N PRO A 142 -6.91 -1.53 10.14
CA PRO A 142 -7.87 -1.41 11.23
C PRO A 142 -7.25 -0.64 12.41
N LYS A 143 -8.08 0.14 13.12
CA LYS A 143 -7.70 0.68 14.43
C LYS A 143 -7.30 -0.44 15.39
N ALA A 144 -6.18 -0.26 16.09
CA ALA A 144 -5.66 -1.24 17.03
C ALA A 144 -6.68 -1.62 18.12
N GLY A 145 -6.81 -2.92 18.40
CA GLY A 145 -7.67 -3.45 19.48
C GLY A 145 -9.18 -3.42 19.21
N MET A 146 -9.61 -3.03 18.01
CA MET A 146 -11.02 -2.89 17.65
C MET A 146 -11.68 -4.17 17.12
N PHE A 147 -10.94 -4.97 16.36
CA PHE A 147 -11.45 -6.20 15.72
C PHE A 147 -10.73 -7.43 16.26
N GLN A 148 -11.22 -8.61 15.87
CA GLN A 148 -10.57 -9.89 16.16
C GLN A 148 -9.24 -10.00 15.39
N GLU A 149 -8.27 -10.71 15.94
CA GLU A 149 -6.90 -10.77 15.41
C GLU A 149 -6.79 -11.35 13.99
N HIS A 150 -7.79 -12.09 13.51
CA HIS A 150 -7.82 -12.63 12.15
C HIS A 150 -8.21 -11.58 11.09
N ILE A 151 -8.85 -10.47 11.48
CA ILE A 151 -9.15 -9.35 10.59
C ILE A 151 -7.89 -8.49 10.50
N LYS A 152 -7.13 -8.69 9.42
CA LYS A 152 -5.84 -8.00 9.20
C LYS A 152 -6.03 -6.63 8.55
N TYR A 153 -6.99 -6.53 7.63
CA TYR A 153 -7.31 -5.28 6.94
C TYR A 153 -8.82 -5.05 6.91
N LEU A 154 -9.22 -3.82 6.59
CA LEU A 154 -10.58 -3.46 6.23
C LEU A 154 -10.62 -3.10 4.75
N LEU A 155 -11.61 -3.60 4.03
CA LEU A 155 -11.91 -3.15 2.68
C LEU A 155 -13.05 -2.13 2.77
N CYS A 156 -12.73 -0.87 2.47
CA CYS A 156 -13.71 0.19 2.38
C CYS A 156 -14.22 0.29 0.94
N VAL A 157 -15.53 0.10 0.76
CA VAL A 157 -16.21 0.11 -0.54
C VAL A 157 -17.29 1.17 -0.51
N THR A 158 -17.35 2.02 -1.53
CA THR A 158 -18.40 3.04 -1.65
C THR A 158 -19.33 2.72 -2.81
N THR A 159 -20.62 2.97 -2.61
CA THR A 159 -21.67 2.90 -3.63
C THR A 159 -22.43 4.23 -3.65
N PRO A 160 -23.35 4.46 -4.61
CA PRO A 160 -24.17 5.67 -4.61
C PRO A 160 -25.00 5.87 -3.33
N LEU A 161 -25.33 4.79 -2.62
CA LEU A 161 -26.24 4.82 -1.46
C LEU A 161 -25.55 4.52 -0.13
N ASN A 162 -24.49 3.71 -0.15
CA ASN A 162 -23.91 3.15 1.06
C ASN A 162 -22.38 3.15 1.01
N ILE A 163 -21.76 3.22 2.19
CA ILE A 163 -20.34 2.97 2.42
C ILE A 163 -20.26 1.71 3.27
N TYR A 164 -19.52 0.72 2.79
CA TYR A 164 -19.34 -0.58 3.42
C TYR A 164 -17.91 -0.73 3.94
N LEU A 165 -17.73 -1.20 5.17
CA LEU A 165 -16.46 -1.72 5.66
C LEU A 165 -16.55 -3.23 5.84
N LEU A 166 -15.80 -3.95 5.03
CA LEU A 166 -15.69 -5.40 5.06
C LEU A 166 -14.41 -5.80 5.80
N GLY A 167 -14.48 -6.89 6.56
CA GLY A 167 -13.29 -7.49 7.15
C GLY A 167 -12.50 -8.25 6.08
N VAL A 168 -11.18 -8.09 6.08
CA VAL A 168 -10.25 -8.87 5.25
C VAL A 168 -9.42 -9.76 6.16
N SER A 169 -9.48 -11.06 5.87
CA SER A 169 -8.68 -12.08 6.52
C SER A 169 -7.92 -12.88 5.47
N PHE A 170 -6.98 -13.71 5.90
CA PHE A 170 -6.22 -14.59 5.02
C PHE A 170 -6.24 -15.99 5.57
N THR A 171 -6.34 -16.98 4.68
CA THR A 171 -6.10 -18.36 5.08
C THR A 171 -4.64 -18.54 5.47
N GLU A 172 -4.37 -19.36 6.47
CA GLU A 172 -2.99 -19.74 6.78
C GLU A 172 -2.47 -20.65 5.66
N LYS A 173 -1.41 -20.25 4.97
CA LYS A 173 -0.69 -21.13 4.05
C LYS A 173 0.07 -22.17 4.88
N THR A 174 -0.27 -23.45 4.71
CA THR A 174 0.51 -24.57 5.25
C THR A 174 1.81 -24.72 4.45
N GLY A 175 2.82 -23.88 4.70
CA GLY A 175 4.09 -23.93 3.99
C GLY A 175 5.18 -23.05 4.59
N THR A 176 6.44 -23.48 4.43
CA THR A 176 7.66 -22.79 4.86
C THR A 176 8.01 -21.66 3.89
N PHE A 177 7.24 -20.58 3.86
CA PHE A 177 7.58 -19.39 3.10
C PHE A 177 7.53 -18.14 3.99
N GLY A 178 8.19 -17.08 3.54
CA GLY A 178 8.58 -15.92 4.35
C GLY A 178 7.44 -15.18 5.04
N PRO A 179 7.76 -14.28 5.98
CA PRO A 179 6.79 -13.59 6.85
C PRO A 179 5.75 -12.74 6.11
N ASP A 180 5.99 -12.39 4.84
CA ASP A 180 5.14 -11.49 4.04
C ASP A 180 4.28 -12.21 2.99
N ASP A 181 4.26 -13.55 2.99
CA ASP A 181 3.42 -14.31 2.05
C ASP A 181 2.01 -14.52 2.61
N PHE A 182 1.10 -13.61 2.28
CA PHE A 182 -0.32 -13.77 2.59
C PHE A 182 -0.89 -15.02 1.88
N GLY A 183 -1.70 -15.79 2.61
CA GLY A 183 -2.49 -16.86 2.03
C GLY A 183 -3.62 -16.35 1.16
N SER A 184 -4.61 -17.21 0.89
CA SER A 184 -5.76 -16.80 0.07
C SER A 184 -6.57 -15.74 0.80
N ILE A 185 -6.88 -14.66 0.10
CA ILE A 185 -7.68 -13.56 0.65
C ILE A 185 -9.12 -14.03 0.90
N GLN A 186 -9.65 -13.69 2.07
CA GLN A 186 -11.02 -14.01 2.47
C GLN A 186 -11.71 -12.74 2.98
N LEU A 187 -12.73 -12.31 2.25
CA LEU A 187 -13.63 -11.26 2.69
C LEU A 187 -14.74 -11.84 3.54
N HIS A 188 -15.07 -11.15 4.64
CA HIS A 188 -16.23 -11.49 5.43
C HIS A 188 -17.51 -11.26 4.61
N PRO A 189 -18.45 -12.23 4.55
CA PRO A 189 -19.68 -12.09 3.75
C PRO A 189 -20.56 -10.92 4.18
N GLU A 190 -20.63 -10.65 5.48
CA GLU A 190 -21.38 -9.52 6.02
C GLU A 190 -20.45 -8.33 6.29
N PRO A 191 -20.85 -7.10 5.91
CA PRO A 191 -20.11 -5.91 6.26
C PRO A 191 -20.05 -5.76 7.77
N LEU A 192 -18.86 -5.49 8.30
CA LEU A 192 -18.66 -5.16 9.71
C LEU A 192 -19.44 -3.88 10.07
N PHE A 193 -19.53 -2.98 9.10
CA PHE A 193 -20.15 -1.68 9.21
C PHE A 193 -20.74 -1.25 7.87
N GLN A 194 -21.93 -0.67 7.91
CA GLN A 194 -22.59 -0.07 6.76
C GLN A 194 -23.17 1.28 7.19
N VAL A 195 -22.89 2.34 6.42
CA VAL A 195 -23.50 3.66 6.62
C VAL A 195 -24.05 4.20 5.31
N PRO A 196 -25.15 4.97 5.34
CA PRO A 196 -25.60 5.68 4.16
C PRO A 196 -24.54 6.70 3.72
N SER A 197 -24.41 6.90 2.40
CA SER A 197 -23.57 7.95 1.81
C SER A 197 -24.32 9.30 1.67
N ASP A 198 -25.57 9.37 2.15
CA ASP A 198 -26.46 10.52 2.04
C ASP A 198 -26.57 11.10 0.61
N ASN A 199 -26.57 10.20 -0.39
CA ASN A 199 -26.57 10.49 -1.83
C ASN A 199 -25.33 11.25 -2.34
N VAL A 200 -24.27 11.35 -1.54
CA VAL A 200 -22.97 11.88 -1.98
C VAL A 200 -22.15 10.74 -2.58
N TYR A 201 -21.77 10.91 -3.85
CA TYR A 201 -20.98 9.90 -4.56
C TYR A 201 -19.53 10.02 -4.09
N MET A 202 -19.10 9.11 -3.21
CA MET A 202 -17.73 9.06 -2.72
C MET A 202 -16.81 8.50 -3.79
N THR A 203 -15.91 9.34 -4.31
CA THR A 203 -15.06 9.03 -5.47
C THR A 203 -13.64 8.64 -5.10
N SER A 204 -13.21 8.95 -3.87
CA SER A 204 -11.87 8.61 -3.39
C SER A 204 -11.92 8.30 -1.90
N ILE A 205 -11.11 7.33 -1.49
CA ILE A 205 -11.02 6.80 -0.14
C ILE A 205 -9.54 6.72 0.19
N THR A 206 -9.15 7.05 1.41
CA THR A 206 -7.78 6.83 1.88
C THR A 206 -7.77 6.51 3.37
N GLY A 207 -6.80 5.69 3.76
CA GLY A 207 -6.62 5.22 5.13
C GLY A 207 -5.27 5.66 5.68
N THR A 208 -5.24 6.07 6.93
CA THR A 208 -3.99 6.29 7.67
C THR A 208 -3.51 4.97 8.30
N SER A 209 -2.22 4.85 8.62
CA SER A 209 -1.69 3.71 9.39
C SER A 209 -2.35 3.49 10.77
N ASN A 210 -2.92 4.54 11.39
CA ASN A 210 -3.66 4.41 12.66
C ASN A 210 -5.14 4.02 12.51
N GLY A 211 -5.60 3.79 11.27
CA GLY A 211 -6.94 3.32 10.94
C GLY A 211 -8.05 4.38 10.89
N ARG A 212 -7.71 5.67 10.75
CA ARG A 212 -8.67 6.68 10.30
C ARG A 212 -8.94 6.52 8.81
N ILE A 213 -10.17 6.80 8.40
CA ILE A 213 -10.65 6.68 7.02
C ILE A 213 -11.18 8.03 6.59
N PHE A 214 -10.68 8.52 5.47
CA PHE A 214 -11.14 9.74 4.84
C PHE A 214 -11.75 9.43 3.48
N LEU A 215 -12.81 10.16 3.13
CA LEU A 215 -13.48 10.04 1.85
C LEU A 215 -13.63 11.42 1.22
N ALA A 216 -13.49 11.49 -0.11
CA ALA A 216 -13.84 12.67 -0.87
C ALA A 216 -15.09 12.39 -1.71
N GLY A 217 -16.08 13.27 -1.58
CA GLY A 217 -17.31 13.22 -2.35
C GLY A 217 -17.19 14.01 -3.65
N ARG A 218 -18.04 13.66 -4.62
CA ARG A 218 -18.21 14.42 -5.87
C ARG A 218 -18.72 15.85 -5.63
N ASP A 219 -19.28 16.11 -4.47
CA ASP A 219 -19.66 17.43 -3.96
C ASP A 219 -18.46 18.29 -3.51
N SER A 220 -17.23 17.83 -3.73
CA SER A 220 -15.99 18.55 -3.37
C SER A 220 -15.80 18.70 -1.85
N CYS A 221 -16.46 17.85 -1.04
CA CYS A 221 -16.29 17.82 0.40
C CYS A 221 -15.41 16.65 0.85
N LEU A 222 -14.69 16.88 1.95
CA LEU A 222 -13.92 15.85 2.66
C LEU A 222 -14.71 15.35 3.87
N TYR A 223 -14.70 14.04 4.03
CA TYR A 223 -15.44 13.31 5.05
C TYR A 223 -14.49 12.43 5.87
N GLU A 224 -14.77 12.27 7.15
CA GLU A 224 -14.10 11.28 8.00
C GLU A 224 -15.12 10.23 8.44
N LEU A 225 -14.84 8.97 8.13
CA LEU A 225 -15.63 7.84 8.58
C LEU A 225 -15.07 7.33 9.90
N VAL A 226 -15.81 7.54 10.99
CA VAL A 226 -15.41 7.13 12.34
C VAL A 226 -16.20 5.90 12.75
N TYR A 227 -15.51 4.77 12.80
CA TYR A 227 -16.07 3.50 13.29
C TYR A 227 -15.60 3.21 14.73
N GLN A 228 -16.50 2.69 15.56
CA GLN A 228 -16.23 2.24 16.93
C GLN A 228 -16.96 0.94 17.26
N VAL A 229 -16.24 -0.04 17.82
CA VAL A 229 -16.81 -1.29 18.34
C VAL A 229 -17.08 -1.08 19.83
N LEU A 230 -18.35 -1.03 20.22
CA LEU A 230 -18.74 -0.96 21.63
C LEU A 230 -18.87 -2.39 22.17
N LYS A 231 -17.89 -2.82 22.97
CA LYS A 231 -17.88 -4.14 23.64
C LYS A 231 -18.87 -4.26 24.82
N LEU A 232 -19.75 -3.28 25.03
CA LEU A 232 -20.74 -3.33 26.10
C LEU A 232 -21.98 -4.04 25.58
N PHE A 233 -22.27 -5.19 26.19
CA PHE A 233 -23.51 -5.92 26.05
C PHE A 233 -24.69 -4.94 26.00
N THR A 234 -25.51 -5.06 24.94
CA THR A 234 -26.86 -4.48 24.75
C THR A 234 -27.03 -3.39 23.69
N ILE A 235 -26.01 -2.89 22.99
CA ILE A 235 -26.23 -1.95 21.85
C ILE A 235 -25.30 -2.29 20.66
N PRO A 236 -25.81 -2.37 19.41
CA PRO A 236 -24.98 -2.66 18.24
C PRO A 236 -23.89 -1.59 18.02
N ASN A 237 -22.82 -1.99 17.33
CA ASN A 237 -21.64 -1.16 17.07
C ASN A 237 -22.02 0.21 16.48
N HIS A 238 -21.45 1.30 17.00
CA HIS A 238 -21.75 2.65 16.55
C HIS A 238 -20.75 3.10 15.48
N ILE A 239 -21.27 3.64 14.38
CA ILE A 239 -20.51 4.36 13.37
C ILE A 239 -21.02 5.80 13.37
N TYR A 240 -20.10 6.75 13.34
CA TYR A 240 -20.41 8.16 13.15
C TYR A 240 -19.76 8.65 11.86
N PHE A 241 -20.55 9.30 11.04
CA PHE A 241 -20.09 9.96 9.83
C PHE A 241 -19.98 11.45 10.11
N TYR A 242 -18.75 11.99 10.11
CA TYR A 242 -18.53 13.41 10.33
C TYR A 242 -18.04 14.06 9.04
N SER A 243 -18.85 14.98 8.51
CA SER A 243 -18.43 15.89 7.45
C SER A 243 -17.63 17.04 8.06
N LYS A 244 -16.44 17.32 7.53
CA LYS A 244 -15.66 18.50 7.91
C LYS A 244 -15.33 19.28 6.64
N THR A 245 -16.21 20.21 6.28
CA THR A 245 -15.97 21.14 5.18
C THR A 245 -14.88 22.13 5.57
N LEU A 246 -13.64 21.86 5.18
CA LEU A 246 -12.58 22.85 5.15
C LEU A 246 -12.15 23.03 3.69
N MET A 247 -12.80 24.00 3.03
CA MET A 247 -12.52 24.52 1.69
C MET A 247 -13.07 23.74 0.48
N ASN A 248 -13.71 24.48 -0.42
CA ASN A 248 -14.20 24.02 -1.71
C ASN A 248 -13.01 23.80 -2.66
N PHE A 249 -12.47 22.58 -2.72
CA PHE A 249 -11.51 22.19 -3.74
C PHE A 249 -12.10 21.06 -4.58
N LYS A 250 -12.00 21.16 -5.91
CA LYS A 250 -12.15 19.98 -6.77
C LYS A 250 -11.01 19.02 -6.42
N VAL A 251 -11.34 17.94 -5.72
CA VAL A 251 -10.39 16.87 -5.40
C VAL A 251 -10.48 15.82 -6.49
N ALA A 252 -9.44 15.70 -7.32
CA ALA A 252 -9.34 14.61 -8.30
C ALA A 252 -8.86 13.31 -7.64
N SER A 253 -8.04 13.44 -6.60
CA SER A 253 -7.45 12.39 -5.78
C SER A 253 -6.84 13.06 -4.54
N PHE A 254 -6.65 12.34 -3.43
CA PHE A 254 -5.93 12.92 -2.29
C PHE A 254 -5.03 11.88 -1.62
N GLY A 255 -3.86 12.32 -1.17
CA GLY A 255 -2.83 11.51 -0.53
C GLY A 255 -2.73 11.78 0.97
N ILE A 256 -2.28 10.78 1.73
CA ILE A 256 -1.89 10.92 3.13
C ILE A 256 -0.37 10.94 3.22
N ASN A 257 0.16 11.84 4.05
CA ASN A 257 1.49 11.71 4.62
C ASN A 257 1.35 11.40 6.11
N ASP A 258 1.55 10.13 6.47
CA ASP A 258 1.42 9.68 7.86
C ASP A 258 2.50 10.30 8.76
N THR A 259 3.70 10.54 8.24
CA THR A 259 4.82 11.15 8.97
C THR A 259 4.52 12.59 9.38
N LEU A 260 3.86 13.34 8.50
CA LEU A 260 3.49 14.74 8.74
C LEU A 260 2.05 14.89 9.26
N GLN A 261 1.28 13.80 9.30
CA GLN A 261 -0.16 13.80 9.57
C GLN A 261 -0.94 14.80 8.69
N THR A 262 -0.54 14.92 7.42
CA THR A 262 -1.16 15.84 6.46
C THR A 262 -1.92 15.09 5.37
N LEU A 263 -3.02 15.71 4.93
CA LEU A 263 -3.76 15.35 3.72
C LEU A 263 -3.42 16.38 2.64
N TRP A 264 -3.13 15.92 1.43
CA TRP A 264 -2.86 16.79 0.29
C TRP A 264 -3.63 16.32 -0.95
N ASN A 265 -3.91 17.25 -1.87
CA ASN A 265 -4.64 17.05 -3.12
C ASN A 265 -3.63 17.06 -4.28
#